data_AF-A0A918ZAP1-F1
#
_entry.id   AF-A0A918ZAP1-F1
#
_cell.length_a   1.000
_cell.length_b   1.000
_cell.length_c   1.000
_cell.angle_alpha   90.00
_cell.angle_beta   90.00
_cell.angle_gamma   90.00
#
_symmetry.space_group_name_H-M   'P 1'
#
loop_
_entity.id
_entity.type
_entity.pdbx_description
1 polymer ?
#
loop_
_entity_poly.entity_id
_entity_poly.type
_entity_poly.pdbx_seq_one_letter_code
_entity_poly.pdbx_strand_id
1 'polypeptide(L)' 'MSTAPDLSGQGARADWLHRLRNELNTIGLAAAAAQLLMERGDRVGTQDNLKRVRDACTRCARLLDEPPV' A
#
# COMPACT_ATOMS: atom_id res chain seq x y z
N MET A 1 -9.60 39.93 -9.71
CA MET A 1 -8.52 38.94 -9.55
C MET A 1 -9.16 37.67 -9.03
N SER A 2 -9.32 36.64 -9.88
CA SER A 2 -9.90 35.36 -9.49
C SER A 2 -8.76 34.36 -9.36
N THR A 3 -8.38 34.01 -8.13
CA THR A 3 -7.43 32.93 -7.87
C THR A 3 -8.18 31.61 -8.09
N ALA A 4 -8.02 31.03 -9.27
CA ALA A 4 -8.47 29.67 -9.51
C ALA A 4 -7.83 28.75 -8.44
N PRO A 5 -8.59 27.83 -7.82
CA PRO A 5 -8.01 26.89 -6.88
C PRO A 5 -6.93 26.07 -7.59
N ASP A 6 -5.80 25.89 -6.93
CA ASP A 6 -4.75 25.00 -7.43
C ASP A 6 -5.27 23.55 -7.38
N LEU A 7 -5.84 23.12 -8.51
CA LEU A 7 -6.34 21.77 -8.71
C LEU A 7 -5.19 20.75 -8.84
N SER A 8 -3.95 21.21 -9.08
CA SER A 8 -2.80 20.32 -9.29
C SER A 8 -2.33 19.67 -7.99
N GLY A 9 -2.26 20.43 -6.89
CA GLY A 9 -1.95 19.89 -5.56
C GLY A 9 -3.04 18.95 -5.01
N GLN A 10 -4.31 19.21 -5.34
CA GLN A 10 -5.42 18.32 -4.96
C GLN A 10 -5.38 16.98 -5.71
N GLY A 11 -5.05 17.00 -7.00
CA GLY A 11 -4.85 15.78 -7.80
C GLY A 11 -3.68 14.94 -7.29
N ALA A 12 -2.52 15.57 -7.05
CA ALA A 12 -1.34 14.88 -6.52
C ALA A 12 -1.59 14.23 -5.15
N ARG A 13 -2.33 14.91 -4.26
CA ARG A 13 -2.75 14.36 -2.97
C ARG A 13 -3.71 13.19 -3.11
N ALA A 14 -4.70 13.29 -3.99
CA ALA A 14 -5.65 12.20 -4.23
C ALA A 14 -4.95 10.94 -4.77
N ASP A 15 -4.03 11.11 -5.72
CA ASP A 15 -3.25 10.01 -6.29
C ASP A 15 -2.32 9.37 -5.27
N TRP A 16 -1.68 10.18 -4.41
CA TRP A 16 -0.88 9.68 -3.30
C TRP A 16 -1.71 8.87 -2.31
N LEU A 17 -2.86 9.38 -1.87
CA LEU A 17 -3.77 8.66 -0.97
C LEU A 17 -4.26 7.34 -1.59
N HIS A 18 -4.57 7.36 -2.88
CA HIS A 18 -4.98 6.17 -3.62
C HIS A 18 -3.86 5.10 -3.65
N ARG A 19 -2.62 5.51 -3.96
CA ARG A 19 -1.46 4.60 -3.92
C ARG A 19 -1.23 4.03 -2.52
N LEU A 20 -1.25 4.87 -1.49
CA LEU A 20 -1.08 4.43 -0.11
C LEU A 20 -2.16 3.42 0.30
N ARG A 21 -3.42 3.69 -0.05
CA ARG A 21 -4.53 2.76 0.20
C ARG A 21 -4.32 1.41 -0.48
N ASN A 22 -3.84 1.39 -1.71
CA ASN A 22 -3.59 0.14 -2.44
C ASN A 22 -2.51 -0.71 -1.77
N GLU A 23 -1.45 -0.09 -1.25
CA GLU A 23 -0.41 -0.82 -0.53
C GLU A 23 -0.92 -1.35 0.82
N LEU A 24 -1.70 -0.55 1.56
CA LEU A 24 -2.35 -1.00 2.81
C LEU A 24 -3.32 -2.18 2.57
N ASN A 25 -4.12 -2.12 1.51
CA ASN A 25 -5.01 -3.22 1.12
C ASN A 25 -4.22 -4.47 0.77
N THR A 26 -3.08 -4.32 0.07
CA THR A 26 -2.18 -5.43 -0.25
C THR A 26 -1.61 -6.08 1.01
N ILE A 27 -1.17 -5.29 1.98
CA ILE A 27 -0.69 -5.78 3.28
C ILE A 27 -1.77 -6.60 3.98
N GLY A 28 -2.99 -6.05 4.11
CA GLY A 28 -4.09 -6.72 4.80
C GLY A 28 -4.46 -8.05 4.15
N LEU A 29 -4.64 -8.06 2.82
CA LEU A 29 -5.02 -9.26 2.09
C LEU A 29 -3.92 -10.34 2.12
N ALA A 30 -2.67 -9.95 1.90
CA ALA A 30 -1.56 -10.91 1.90
C ALA A 30 -1.31 -11.47 3.32
N ALA A 31 -1.44 -10.66 4.38
CA ALA A 31 -1.32 -11.14 5.75
C ALA A 31 -2.42 -12.15 6.11
N ALA A 32 -3.67 -11.87 5.76
CA ALA A 32 -4.79 -12.80 5.97
C ALA A 32 -4.59 -14.11 5.19
N ALA A 33 -4.14 -14.02 3.94
CA ALA A 33 -3.83 -15.20 3.13
C ALA A 33 -2.66 -16.02 3.72
N ALA A 34 -1.60 -15.37 4.19
CA ALA A 34 -0.47 -16.03 4.84
C ALA A 34 -0.92 -16.80 6.09
N GLN A 35 -1.79 -16.21 6.90
CA GLN A 35 -2.34 -16.87 8.09
C GLN A 35 -3.11 -18.15 7.71
N LEU A 36 -4.03 -18.06 6.75
CA LEU A 36 -4.83 -19.21 6.30
C LEU A 36 -3.97 -20.33 5.69
N LEU A 37 -2.92 -19.99 4.95
CA LEU A 37 -2.02 -20.97 4.34
C LEU A 37 -1.11 -21.62 5.37
N MET A 38 -0.67 -20.87 6.38
CA MET A 38 0.11 -21.38 7.50
C MET A 38 -0.70 -22.41 8.31
N GLU A 39 -1.98 -22.13 8.59
CA GLU A 39 -2.88 -23.06 9.27
C GLU A 39 -3.10 -24.36 8.47
N ARG A 40 -2.99 -24.31 7.14
CA ARG A 40 -3.09 -25.46 6.23
C ARG A 40 -1.78 -26.20 5.99
N GLY A 41 -0.67 -25.73 6.57
CA GLY A 41 0.67 -26.28 6.36
C GLY A 41 1.28 -25.97 4.99
N ASP A 42 0.71 -25.05 4.20
CA ASP A 42 1.30 -24.60 2.93
C ASP A 42 2.42 -23.59 3.19
N ARG A 43 3.63 -24.12 3.33
CA ARG A 43 4.83 -23.32 3.60
C ARG A 43 5.19 -22.38 2.46
N VAL A 44 5.07 -22.81 1.20
CA VAL A 44 5.49 -22.01 0.03
C VAL A 44 4.54 -20.82 -0.13
N GLY A 45 3.23 -21.09 -0.13
CA GLY A 45 2.23 -20.04 -0.23
C GLY A 45 2.28 -19.05 0.94
N THR A 46 2.61 -19.52 2.15
CA THR A 46 2.85 -18.65 3.31
C THR A 46 4.05 -17.73 3.06
N GLN A 47 5.19 -18.27 2.63
CA GLN A 47 6.40 -17.48 2.37
C GLN A 47 6.19 -16.42 1.29
N ASP A 48 5.49 -16.77 0.21
CA ASP A 48 5.18 -15.84 -0.88
C ASP A 48 4.31 -14.68 -0.41
N ASN A 49 3.29 -14.94 0.42
CA ASN A 49 2.44 -13.89 0.95
C ASN A 49 3.16 -13.01 1.98
N LEU A 50 4.01 -13.58 2.84
CA LEU A 50 4.84 -12.80 3.76
C LEU A 50 5.84 -11.90 3.00
N LYS A 51 6.40 -12.38 1.89
CA LYS A 51 7.23 -11.56 1.00
C LYS A 51 6.42 -10.38 0.43
N ARG A 52 5.19 -10.62 -0.03
CA ARG A 52 4.29 -9.55 -0.52
C ARG A 52 3.99 -8.50 0.56
N VAL A 53 3.72 -8.94 1.79
CA VAL A 53 3.54 -8.03 2.94
C VAL A 53 4.76 -7.14 3.13
N ARG A 54 5.96 -7.73 3.22
CA ARG A 54 7.21 -6.97 3.40
C ARG A 54 7.43 -5.95 2.27
N ASP A 55 7.23 -6.37 1.04
CA ASP A 55 7.47 -5.52 -0.14
C ASP A 55 6.45 -4.36 -0.18
N ALA A 56 5.18 -4.61 0.19
CA ALA A 56 4.16 -3.56 0.32
C ALA A 56 4.45 -2.59 1.49
N CYS A 57 4.88 -3.09 2.65
CA CYS A 57 5.35 -2.22 3.75
C CYS A 57 6.50 -1.31 3.32
N THR A 58 7.44 -1.83 2.53
CA THR A 58 8.55 -1.05 1.97
C THR A 58 8.05 0.07 1.06
N ARG A 59 7.05 -0.20 0.21
CA ARG A 59 6.44 0.83 -0.65
C ARG A 59 5.63 1.84 0.15
N CYS A 60 4.89 1.42 1.17
CA CYS A 60 4.22 2.33 2.11
C CYS A 60 5.21 3.29 2.76
N ALA A 61 6.34 2.79 3.27
CA ALA A 61 7.36 3.63 3.91
C ALA A 61 7.87 4.71 2.93
N ARG A 62 8.19 4.33 1.69
CA ARG A 62 8.61 5.28 0.65
C ARG A 62 7.54 6.34 0.35
N LEU A 63 6.27 5.94 0.26
CA LEU A 63 5.18 6.90 0.05
C LEU A 63 5.03 7.87 1.23
N LEU A 64 5.27 7.41 2.46
CA LEU A 64 5.20 8.25 3.66
C LEU A 64 6.39 9.21 3.79
N ASP A 65 7.58 8.80 3.33
CA ASP A 65 8.78 9.65 3.31
C ASP A 65 8.69 10.77 2.26
N GLU A 66 7.93 10.56 1.18
CA GLU A 66 7.74 11.51 0.08
C GLU A 66 6.26 11.88 -0.12
N PRO A 67 5.63 12.62 0.83
CA PRO A 67 4.28 13.11 0.65
C PRO A 67 4.24 14.17 -0.47
N PRO A 68 3.12 14.28 -1.22
CA PRO A 68 2.97 15.31 -2.24
C PRO A 68 2.95 16.70 -1.58
N VAL A 69 3.63 17.65 -2.22
CA VAL A 69 3.69 19.07 -1.85
C VAL A 69 2.42 19.80 -2.23
#